data_AF-A0A7D5M6U8-F1
#
_entry.id   AF-A0A7D5M6U8-F1
#
_cell.length_a   1.000
_cell.length_b   1.000
_cell.length_c   1.000
_cell.angle_alpha   90.00
_cell.angle_beta   90.00
_cell.angle_gamma   90.00
#
_symmetry.space_group_name_H-M   'P 1'
#
loop_
_entity.id
_entity.type
_entity.pdbx_description
1 polymer ?
#
loop_
_entity_poly.entity_id
_entity_poly.type
_entity_poly.pdbx_seq_one_letter_code
_entity_poly.pdbx_strand_id
1 'polypeptide(L)'
;MWKMYADDNLGIAIQSSVKRLKDAFNKSDDYIRIGQVIYLDTTKEGIGRDWIYNKHFFVKRKSFSAENELRACISKNVKYSGSSEVEFEEYGKYVDVDVDTLIEKIYLAPLSKPYFQKAVKSIMNKYGLEKEIIKSELFSLK
;
A
#
# COMPACT_ATOMS: atom_id res chain seq x y z
N MET A 1 4.31 12.20 -6.49
CA MET A 1 4.65 11.31 -5.38
C MET A 1 5.56 12.00 -4.36
N TRP A 2 6.84 12.27 -4.66
CA TRP A 2 7.77 12.86 -3.67
C TRP A 2 7.26 14.15 -3.02
N LYS A 3 6.84 15.15 -3.80
CA LYS A 3 6.29 16.41 -3.25
C LYS A 3 4.98 16.25 -2.47
N MET A 4 4.25 15.14 -2.66
CA MET A 4 2.92 14.93 -2.07
C MET A 4 2.97 14.06 -0.80
N TYR A 5 3.98 13.20 -0.67
CA TYR A 5 4.04 12.17 0.37
C TYR A 5 5.37 12.13 1.14
N ALA A 6 6.32 13.00 0.81
CA ALA A 6 7.62 13.03 1.48
C ALA A 6 8.05 14.46 1.78
N ASP A 7 8.35 14.71 3.05
CA ASP A 7 8.89 15.98 3.52
C ASP A 7 10.40 16.05 3.32
N ASP A 8 10.89 17.27 3.09
CA ASP A 8 12.33 17.65 3.13
C ASP A 8 13.30 16.75 2.37
N ASN A 9 12.84 16.10 1.29
CA ASN A 9 13.62 15.14 0.50
C ASN A 9 14.11 13.91 1.29
N LEU A 10 13.43 13.58 2.39
CA LEU A 10 13.65 12.41 3.22
C LEU A 10 12.62 11.30 2.93
N GLY A 11 12.18 11.21 1.67
CA GLY A 11 11.22 10.21 1.22
C GLY A 11 11.85 8.86 0.91
N ILE A 12 11.12 7.80 1.26
CA ILE A 12 11.39 6.42 0.84
C ILE A 12 10.16 5.93 0.07
N ALA A 13 10.39 5.27 -1.06
CA ALA A 13 9.36 4.55 -1.78
C ALA A 13 9.77 3.08 -1.93
N ILE A 14 8.82 2.19 -1.71
CA ILE A 14 9.00 0.75 -1.91
C ILE A 14 8.48 0.40 -3.30
N GLN A 15 9.33 -0.22 -4.11
CA GLN A 15 8.90 -0.86 -5.34
C GLN A 15 8.53 -2.32 -5.05
N SER A 16 7.41 -2.73 -5.62
CA SER A 16 6.90 -4.10 -5.56
C SER A 16 6.10 -4.40 -6.84
N SER A 17 5.57 -5.61 -6.93
CA SER A 17 4.61 -6.02 -7.96
C SER A 17 3.37 -6.65 -7.33
N VAL A 18 2.28 -6.75 -8.09
CA VAL A 18 1.05 -7.41 -7.62
C VAL A 18 1.32 -8.84 -7.16
N LYS A 19 2.21 -9.56 -7.85
CA LYS A 19 2.61 -10.92 -7.48
C LYS A 19 3.33 -10.92 -6.13
N ARG A 20 4.32 -10.05 -5.95
CA ARG A 20 5.09 -9.94 -4.69
C ARG A 20 4.22 -9.55 -3.51
N LEU A 21 3.29 -8.62 -3.70
CA LEU A 21 2.30 -8.25 -2.67
C LEU A 21 1.42 -9.44 -2.28
N LYS A 22 0.90 -10.20 -3.25
CA LYS A 22 0.12 -11.42 -2.97
C LYS A 22 0.95 -12.46 -2.22
N ASP A 23 2.15 -12.74 -2.73
CA ASP A 23 3.03 -13.75 -2.14
C ASP A 23 3.46 -13.37 -0.72
N ALA A 24 3.65 -12.08 -0.43
CA ALA A 24 4.02 -11.58 0.88
C ALA A 24 2.95 -11.85 1.95
N PHE A 25 1.69 -12.03 1.55
CA PHE A 25 0.59 -12.36 2.46
C PHE A 25 0.33 -13.86 2.60
N ASN A 26 1.12 -14.74 1.97
CA ASN A 26 0.87 -16.19 1.98
C ASN A 26 0.87 -16.82 3.38
N LYS A 27 1.52 -16.20 4.36
CA LYS A 27 1.55 -16.66 5.76
C LYS A 27 0.41 -16.09 6.61
N SER A 28 -0.37 -15.16 6.08
CA SER A 28 -1.48 -14.55 6.81
C SER A 28 -2.73 -15.44 6.76
N ASP A 29 -3.36 -15.64 7.90
CA ASP A 29 -4.69 -16.29 7.99
C ASP A 29 -5.83 -15.35 7.56
N ASP A 30 -5.52 -14.10 7.22
CA ASP A 30 -6.52 -13.13 6.77
C ASP A 30 -7.01 -13.39 5.35
N TYR A 31 -8.32 -13.22 5.18
CA TYR A 31 -8.89 -13.11 3.86
C TYR A 31 -8.65 -11.70 3.28
N ILE A 32 -7.53 -11.56 2.56
CA ILE A 32 -7.08 -10.31 1.94
C ILE A 32 -7.53 -10.25 0.48
N ARG A 33 -8.36 -9.26 0.15
CA ARG A 33 -8.72 -8.96 -1.24
C ARG A 33 -7.84 -7.86 -1.79
N ILE A 34 -7.21 -8.10 -2.94
CA ILE A 34 -6.37 -7.11 -3.64
C ILE A 34 -7.05 -6.70 -4.94
N GLY A 35 -7.13 -5.40 -5.21
CA GLY A 35 -7.80 -4.87 -6.39
C GLY A 35 -7.35 -3.47 -6.77
N GLN A 36 -7.38 -3.17 -8.06
CA GLN A 36 -7.14 -1.82 -8.58
C GLN A 36 -8.33 -0.93 -8.24
N VAL A 37 -8.06 0.31 -7.86
CA VAL A 37 -9.09 1.31 -7.61
C VAL A 37 -9.69 1.77 -8.92
N ILE A 38 -11.03 1.81 -8.96
CA ILE A 38 -11.82 2.32 -10.07
C ILE A 38 -12.17 3.77 -9.77
N TYR A 39 -11.88 4.65 -10.71
CA TYR A 39 -12.09 6.08 -10.58
C TYR A 39 -13.31 6.52 -11.40
N LEU A 40 -14.37 6.97 -10.73
CA LEU A 40 -15.66 7.26 -11.36
C LEU A 40 -16.11 8.70 -11.06
N ASP A 41 -16.84 9.32 -11.98
CA ASP A 41 -17.63 10.52 -11.69
C ASP A 41 -18.98 10.09 -11.11
N THR A 42 -19.07 10.02 -9.78
CA THR A 42 -20.28 9.54 -9.09
C THR A 42 -21.51 10.43 -9.28
N THR A 43 -21.37 11.61 -9.91
CA THR A 43 -22.50 12.47 -10.27
C THR A 43 -23.15 12.07 -11.60
N LYS A 44 -22.42 11.34 -12.45
CA LYS A 44 -22.84 10.93 -13.80
C LYS A 44 -22.96 9.41 -13.93
N GLU A 45 -22.16 8.69 -13.15
CA GLU A 45 -22.00 7.25 -13.21
C GLU A 45 -22.55 6.64 -11.91
N GLY A 46 -23.58 5.80 -12.03
CA GLY A 46 -24.06 4.99 -10.92
C GLY A 46 -23.09 3.86 -10.59
N ILE A 47 -22.93 3.54 -9.31
CA ILE A 47 -22.28 2.30 -8.90
C ILE A 47 -23.32 1.20 -9.15
N GLY A 48 -23.27 0.56 -10.33
CA GLY A 48 -24.28 -0.40 -10.79
C GLY A 48 -24.61 -1.50 -9.77
N ARG A 49 -25.87 -1.98 -9.77
CA ARG A 49 -26.40 -2.97 -8.80
C ARG A 49 -25.76 -4.35 -8.89
N ASP A 50 -25.16 -4.72 -10.03
CA ASP A 50 -24.50 -6.01 -10.24
C ASP A 50 -23.12 -6.12 -9.60
N TRP A 51 -22.61 -5.05 -8.97
CA TRP A 51 -21.26 -5.05 -8.42
C TRP A 51 -21.18 -5.64 -7.02
N ILE A 52 -20.80 -6.93 -7.01
CA ILE A 52 -20.30 -7.76 -5.91
C ILE A 52 -19.89 -6.97 -4.66
N TYR A 53 -20.50 -7.35 -3.53
CA TYR A 53 -20.20 -6.94 -2.16
C TYR A 53 -18.70 -6.61 -1.98
N ASN A 54 -18.41 -5.42 -1.46
CA ASN A 54 -17.08 -4.87 -1.10
C ASN A 54 -16.39 -3.93 -2.13
N LYS A 55 -17.01 -3.58 -3.27
CA LYS A 55 -16.43 -2.58 -4.19
C LYS A 55 -16.34 -1.15 -3.66
N HIS A 56 -17.08 -0.78 -2.62
CA HIS A 56 -16.96 0.55 -2.01
C HIS A 56 -15.53 0.85 -1.55
N PHE A 57 -14.77 -0.18 -1.15
CA PHE A 57 -13.36 -0.04 -0.79
C PHE A 57 -12.42 0.12 -1.98
N PHE A 58 -12.91 -0.05 -3.21
CA PHE A 58 -12.13 0.03 -4.47
C PHE A 58 -12.67 1.09 -5.43
N VAL A 59 -13.53 2.00 -4.97
CA VAL A 59 -14.00 3.13 -5.77
C VAL A 59 -13.47 4.43 -5.17
N LYS A 60 -13.01 5.33 -6.03
CA LYS A 60 -12.60 6.70 -5.65
C LYS A 60 -13.14 7.70 -6.67
N ARG A 61 -13.29 8.96 -6.29
CA ARG A 61 -13.74 10.01 -7.21
C ARG A 61 -12.73 10.21 -8.33
N LYS A 62 -13.22 10.45 -9.55
CA LYS A 62 -12.39 10.65 -10.75
C LYS A 62 -11.30 11.71 -10.62
N SER A 63 -11.51 12.72 -9.77
CA SER A 63 -10.51 13.76 -9.48
C SER A 63 -9.20 13.24 -8.88
N PHE A 64 -9.19 12.01 -8.34
CA PHE A 64 -8.00 11.37 -7.75
C PHE A 64 -7.35 10.33 -8.67
N SER A 65 -7.76 10.22 -9.95
CA SER A 65 -7.28 9.17 -10.87
C SER A 65 -5.76 9.20 -11.09
N ALA A 66 -5.11 10.35 -10.87
CA ALA A 66 -3.67 10.51 -10.93
C ALA A 66 -2.91 9.63 -9.90
N GLU A 67 -3.57 9.14 -8.85
CA GLU A 67 -2.94 8.27 -7.84
C GLU A 67 -2.75 6.83 -8.33
N ASN A 68 -3.57 6.36 -9.28
CA ASN A 68 -3.52 5.02 -9.87
C ASN A 68 -3.30 3.87 -8.85
N GLU A 69 -4.14 3.82 -7.81
CA GLU A 69 -3.97 2.99 -6.63
C GLU A 69 -4.30 1.51 -6.86
N LEU A 70 -3.58 0.66 -6.12
CA LEU A 70 -3.95 -0.72 -5.80
C LEU A 70 -4.24 -0.80 -4.28
N ARG A 71 -5.32 -1.48 -3.89
CA ARG A 71 -5.68 -1.66 -2.46
C ARG A 71 -5.64 -3.13 -2.07
N ALA A 72 -5.27 -3.38 -0.82
CA ALA A 72 -5.47 -4.64 -0.12
C ALA A 72 -6.46 -4.39 1.02
N CYS A 73 -7.54 -5.17 1.08
CA CYS A 73 -8.60 -5.00 2.06
C CYS A 73 -8.84 -6.30 2.82
N ILE A 74 -8.89 -6.21 4.15
CA ILE A 74 -9.24 -7.31 5.04
C ILE A 74 -10.68 -7.10 5.50
N SER A 75 -11.47 -8.16 5.45
CA SER A 75 -12.83 -8.17 5.99
C SER A 75 -12.88 -9.19 7.11
N LYS A 76 -13.20 -8.74 8.32
CA LYS A 76 -13.56 -9.66 9.41
C LYS A 76 -14.89 -10.30 9.06
N ASN A 77 -14.93 -11.63 9.07
CA ASN A 77 -16.19 -12.35 9.16
C ASN A 77 -16.77 -12.10 10.56
N VAL A 78 -17.59 -11.07 10.69
CA VAL A 78 -18.43 -10.90 11.88
C VAL A 78 -19.43 -12.05 11.84
N LYS A 79 -19.20 -13.09 12.63
CA LYS A 79 -20.21 -14.13 12.86
C LYS A 79 -21.37 -13.44 13.56
N TYR A 80 -22.49 -13.29 12.86
CA TYR A 80 -23.73 -12.78 13.46
C TYR A 80 -24.18 -13.79 14.52
N SER A 81 -23.84 -13.55 15.80
CA SER A 81 -24.20 -14.42 16.92
C SER A 81 -25.55 -14.07 17.55
N GLY A 82 -26.39 -13.28 16.87
CA GLY A 82 -27.69 -12.83 17.40
C GLY A 82 -27.58 -11.77 18.51
N SER A 83 -26.38 -11.51 19.03
CA SER A 83 -26.04 -10.38 19.88
C SER A 83 -25.40 -9.28 19.03
N SER A 84 -25.95 -8.06 19.10
CA SER A 84 -25.60 -6.91 18.25
C SER A 84 -24.21 -6.30 18.50
N GLU A 85 -23.35 -6.94 19.28
CA GLU A 85 -22.05 -6.40 19.65
C GLU A 85 -20.96 -6.94 18.70
N VAL A 86 -20.64 -6.13 17.70
CA VAL A 86 -19.43 -6.31 16.90
C VAL A 86 -18.28 -5.75 17.72
N GLU A 87 -17.47 -6.61 18.33
CA GLU A 87 -16.22 -6.20 18.96
C GLU A 87 -15.25 -5.69 17.88
N PHE A 88 -15.11 -4.36 17.81
CA PHE A 88 -14.07 -3.73 17.03
C PHE A 88 -12.77 -3.72 17.84
N GLU A 89 -11.67 -4.12 17.22
CA GLU A 89 -10.35 -3.90 17.80
C GLU A 89 -10.06 -2.40 17.80
N GLU A 90 -9.82 -1.83 18.98
CA GLU A 90 -9.57 -0.41 19.18
C GLU A 90 -8.34 0.09 18.39
N TYR A 91 -7.38 -0.80 18.09
CA TYR A 91 -6.06 -0.44 17.54
C TYR A 91 -5.75 -1.02 16.15
N GLY A 92 -6.75 -1.56 15.44
CA GLY A 92 -6.54 -2.25 14.16
C GLY A 92 -5.86 -3.62 14.32
N LYS A 93 -5.67 -4.32 13.20
CA LYS A 93 -5.16 -5.70 13.17
C LYS A 93 -3.74 -5.78 12.62
N TYR A 94 -2.87 -6.51 13.32
CA TYR A 94 -1.58 -6.95 12.77
C TYR A 94 -1.81 -8.01 11.69
N VAL A 95 -1.17 -7.81 10.53
CA VAL A 95 -1.20 -8.72 9.40
C VAL A 95 0.21 -9.26 9.22
N ASP A 96 0.37 -10.57 9.16
CA ASP A 96 1.66 -11.18 8.87
C ASP A 96 2.05 -10.90 7.41
N VAL A 97 3.25 -10.36 7.20
CA VAL A 97 3.76 -9.93 5.90
C VAL A 97 5.23 -10.30 5.78
N ASP A 98 5.55 -11.08 4.75
CA ASP A 98 6.92 -11.35 4.37
C ASP A 98 7.53 -10.13 3.65
N VAL A 99 8.20 -9.27 4.42
CA VAL A 99 8.78 -8.00 3.92
C VAL A 99 9.85 -8.23 2.86
N ASP A 100 10.62 -9.31 2.95
CA ASP A 100 11.64 -9.63 1.96
C ASP A 100 11.01 -9.99 0.61
N THR A 101 9.90 -10.71 0.64
CA THR A 101 9.08 -11.02 -0.54
C THR A 101 8.35 -9.79 -1.05
N LEU A 102 7.85 -8.92 -0.18
CA LEU A 102 7.11 -7.72 -0.58
C LEU A 102 8.01 -6.74 -1.34
N ILE A 103 9.20 -6.47 -0.81
CA ILE A 103 10.09 -5.42 -1.34
C ILE A 103 10.92 -6.00 -2.49
N GLU A 104 10.88 -5.32 -3.63
CA GLU A 104 11.82 -5.56 -4.72
C GLU A 104 13.01 -4.59 -4.62
N LYS A 105 12.71 -3.30 -4.60
CA LYS A 105 13.70 -2.22 -4.50
C LYS A 105 13.23 -1.11 -3.57
N ILE A 106 14.20 -0.37 -3.07
CA ILE A 106 13.96 0.82 -2.24
C ILE A 106 14.42 2.03 -3.02
N TYR A 107 13.52 2.99 -3.22
CA TYR A 107 13.83 4.27 -3.83
C TYR A 107 13.95 5.36 -2.77
N LEU A 108 14.99 6.17 -2.87
CA LEU A 108 15.14 7.39 -2.07
C LEU A 108 14.71 8.61 -2.90
N ALA A 109 14.18 9.62 -2.22
CA ALA A 109 13.80 10.88 -2.86
C ALA A 109 14.96 11.48 -3.70
N PRO A 110 14.66 12.14 -4.84
CA PRO A 110 15.67 12.59 -5.81
C PRO A 110 16.72 13.56 -5.26
N LEU A 111 16.37 14.35 -4.24
CA LEU A 111 17.26 15.33 -3.63
C LEU A 111 17.76 14.90 -2.25
N SER A 112 17.59 13.61 -1.91
CA SER A 112 18.08 13.06 -0.64
C SER A 112 19.61 13.21 -0.53
N LYS A 113 20.06 13.59 0.66
CA LYS A 113 21.48 13.79 0.98
C LYS A 113 22.16 12.43 1.28
N PRO A 114 23.49 12.29 1.09
CA PRO A 114 24.19 11.02 1.31
C PRO A 114 24.01 10.42 2.71
N TYR A 115 23.85 11.24 3.76
CA TYR A 115 23.61 10.73 5.11
C TYR A 115 22.29 9.95 5.22
N PHE A 116 21.27 10.31 4.43
CA PHE A 116 19.98 9.66 4.48
C PHE A 116 20.08 8.23 3.95
N GLN A 117 20.81 8.04 2.85
CA GLN A 117 21.10 6.70 2.34
C GLN A 117 21.85 5.85 3.37
N LYS A 118 22.80 6.43 4.12
CA LYS A 118 23.49 5.72 5.21
C LYS A 118 22.53 5.32 6.33
N ALA A 119 21.60 6.19 6.71
CA ALA A 119 20.58 5.91 7.72
C ALA A 119 19.66 4.75 7.28
N VAL A 120 19.17 4.79 6.04
CA VAL A 120 18.35 3.71 5.47
C VAL A 120 19.11 2.39 5.43
N LYS A 121 20.37 2.39 4.98
CA LYS A 121 21.24 1.19 5.01
C LYS A 121 21.43 0.64 6.42
N SER A 122 21.59 1.50 7.42
CA SER A 122 21.73 1.07 8.82
C SER A 122 20.49 0.32 9.32
N ILE A 123 19.29 0.84 8.99
CA ILE A 123 18.02 0.19 9.33
C ILE A 123 17.90 -1.17 8.62
N MET A 124 18.21 -1.22 7.32
CA MET A 124 18.19 -2.45 6.54
C MET A 124 19.10 -3.53 7.15
N ASN A 125 20.34 -3.17 7.49
CA ASN A 125 21.29 -4.08 8.12
C ASN A 125 20.79 -4.57 9.49
N LYS A 126 20.22 -3.67 10.30
CA LYS A 126 19.69 -4.00 11.63
C LYS A 126 18.59 -5.08 11.56
N TYR A 127 17.78 -5.07 10.50
CA TYR A 127 16.68 -6.01 10.31
C TYR A 127 16.98 -7.11 9.28
N GLY A 128 18.22 -7.22 8.80
CA GLY A 128 18.62 -8.26 7.84
C GLY A 128 17.93 -8.15 6.47
N LEU A 129 17.57 -6.95 6.04
CA LEU A 129 16.91 -6.72 4.74
C LEU A 129 17.94 -6.39 3.66
N GLU A 130 18.18 -7.31 2.73
CA GLU A 130 19.11 -7.14 1.62
C GLU A 130 18.36 -6.76 0.33
N LYS A 131 18.21 -5.45 0.08
CA LYS A 131 17.54 -4.92 -1.12
C LYS A 131 18.36 -3.83 -1.79
N GLU A 132 18.18 -3.66 -3.09
CA GLU A 132 18.79 -2.58 -3.85
C GLU A 132 18.22 -1.22 -3.39
N ILE A 133 19.10 -0.25 -3.13
CA ILE A 133 18.72 1.14 -2.87
C ILE A 133 19.08 2.00 -4.08
N ILE A 134 18.07 2.61 -4.68
CA ILE A 134 18.19 3.50 -5.84
C ILE A 134 17.81 4.91 -5.43
N LYS A 135 18.55 5.91 -5.89
CA LYS A 135 18.11 7.30 -5.78
C LYS A 135 17.23 7.64 -6.98
N SER A 136 16.00 8.10 -6.73
CA SER A 136 15.04 8.40 -7.78
C SER A 136 15.55 9.50 -8.72
N GLU A 137 15.40 9.31 -10.03
CA GLU A 137 15.84 10.27 -11.06
C GLU A 137 14.76 11.29 -11.46
N LEU A 138 13.57 11.29 -10.82
CA LEU A 138 12.42 12.10 -11.23
C LEU A 138 12.72 13.59 -11.49
N PHE A 139 13.66 14.20 -10.76
CA PHE A 139 14.04 15.61 -10.96
C PHE A 139 15.33 15.81 -11.77
N SER A 140 15.97 14.72 -12.20
CA SER A 140 17.18 14.71 -13.03
C SER A 140 16.94 14.19 -14.45
N LEU A 141 15.74 13.68 -14.75
CA LEU A 141 15.29 13.38 -16.11
C LEU A 141 15.21 14.70 -16.90
N LYS A 142 15.99 14.79 -17.98
CA LYS A 142 15.94 15.91 -18.95
C LYS A 142 14.74 15.78 -19.87
#